data_AF-A0A7Y5RIB6-F1
#
_entry.id   AF-A0A7Y5RIB6-F1
#
_cell.length_a   1.000
_cell.length_b   1.000
_cell.length_c   1.000
_cell.angle_alpha   90.00
_cell.angle_beta   90.00
_cell.angle_gamma   90.00
#
_symmetry.space_group_name_H-M   'P 1'
#
loop_
_entity.id
_entity.type
_entity.pdbx_description
1 polymer ?
#
loop_
_entity_poly.entity_id
_entity_poly.type
_entity_poly.pdbx_seq_one_letter_code
_entity_poly.pdbx_strand_id
1 'polypeptide(L)'
;EQQLTTRAYEADEFYEHVVDPSLGAEDRHVARRAYAGLLWGKQLYRYDVRQWLDGDPVGHRAPESRKQGRNEHWRHLALADVISMPDEWEYPWFAAWDLAFHCLPLAHVDPEFAKEQLLLMCREWAMAPNGQLPAYEWEFGDVNPPVHAWAAWHVYRIDGYRDREFLVRVFTKLLLNFAWWVNRKDANGSNLFEGGFLGMDNIGLFNRSAPLPPGFRLEQSDATSWMAFYCQQMLKIALELARTDKAWDDVATKFLEHFLAIAQAMRHFGSSDKSLWHEEDGFYYDVLVQPDGSAPHMRVRSMVGLLPILGATEIPSWVVEECPDVTSRFTWLQERRPELVKPMLARPDGKMLLTLVPPKRLRRILQRMFDTEEFLSPFGIRSLSAAQRQAVTARVGNETVSIEYEPGESRTGMFGGNSNWRGPVWFPVNVLLADKLRTYGRYFGDSFTIEVPTGSGNWCTLDQAADVIDGGLTALFRPVDGRRPSDGKRIESSPDPLWSDHPTFSEYFDGDTGEGLGAPHQTGWTALVAHLLNPRLPPDPRTMGWG
;
A
#
# COMPACT_ATOMS: atom_id res chain seq x y z
N GLU A 1 15.20 -40.08 9.64
CA GLU A 1 13.87 -40.45 9.08
C GLU A 1 12.74 -40.17 10.06
N GLN A 2 12.65 -40.86 11.21
CA GLN A 2 11.58 -40.64 12.20
C GLN A 2 11.37 -39.16 12.58
N GLN A 3 12.44 -38.41 12.84
CA GLN A 3 12.34 -36.98 13.15
C GLN A 3 11.76 -36.15 11.99
N LEU A 4 12.11 -36.44 10.74
CA LEU A 4 11.55 -35.75 9.58
C LEU A 4 10.07 -36.06 9.41
N THR A 5 9.66 -37.32 9.62
CA THR A 5 8.25 -37.71 9.62
C THR A 5 7.46 -37.00 10.73
N THR A 6 8.01 -36.94 11.94
CA THR A 6 7.37 -36.21 13.06
C THR A 6 7.25 -34.71 12.75
N ARG A 7 8.30 -34.06 12.23
CA ARG A 7 8.25 -32.64 11.85
C ARG A 7 7.28 -32.37 10.70
N ALA A 8 7.15 -33.29 9.74
CA ALA A 8 6.17 -33.18 8.66
C ALA A 8 4.74 -33.21 9.21
N TYR A 9 4.44 -34.17 10.11
CA TYR A 9 3.13 -34.27 10.76
C TYR A 9 2.79 -33.04 11.60
N GLU A 10 3.73 -32.54 12.41
CA GLU A 10 3.51 -31.32 13.20
C GLU A 10 3.30 -30.08 12.31
N ALA A 11 3.98 -30.02 11.16
CA ALA A 11 3.75 -28.94 10.20
C ALA A 11 2.35 -29.06 9.56
N ASP A 12 1.89 -30.27 9.24
CA ASP A 12 0.53 -30.51 8.76
C ASP A 12 -0.52 -30.07 9.80
N GLU A 13 -0.38 -30.50 11.05
CA GLU A 13 -1.25 -30.13 12.17
C GLU A 13 -1.28 -28.60 12.39
N PHE A 14 -0.13 -27.94 12.34
CA PHE A 14 -0.05 -26.48 12.45
C PHE A 14 -0.83 -25.77 11.34
N TYR A 15 -0.65 -26.18 10.08
CA TYR A 15 -1.35 -25.56 8.96
C TYR A 15 -2.83 -25.92 8.87
N GLU A 16 -3.27 -27.04 9.45
CA GLU A 16 -4.70 -27.32 9.65
C GLU A 16 -5.37 -26.30 10.57
N HIS A 17 -4.64 -25.74 11.54
CA HIS A 17 -5.13 -24.67 12.41
C HIS A 17 -5.07 -23.29 11.75
N VAL A 18 -3.99 -22.99 11.01
CA VAL A 18 -3.77 -21.67 10.38
C VAL A 18 -4.63 -21.46 9.13
N VAL A 19 -4.83 -22.50 8.32
CA VAL A 19 -5.53 -22.39 7.03
C VAL A 19 -6.99 -22.78 7.20
N ASP A 20 -7.88 -21.85 6.85
CA ASP A 20 -9.30 -21.94 7.18
C ASP A 20 -9.95 -23.24 6.68
N PRO A 21 -10.77 -23.93 7.52
CA PRO A 21 -11.46 -25.18 7.20
C PRO A 21 -12.26 -25.17 5.88
N SER A 22 -12.78 -24.02 5.44
CA SER A 22 -13.61 -23.89 4.24
C SER A 22 -12.83 -23.89 2.92
N LEU A 23 -11.50 -23.71 2.95
CA LEU A 23 -10.70 -23.66 1.74
C LEU A 23 -10.56 -25.03 1.07
N GLY A 24 -10.69 -25.02 -0.27
CA GLY A 24 -10.43 -26.17 -1.11
C GLY A 24 -8.95 -26.55 -1.14
N ALA A 25 -8.65 -27.77 -1.59
CA ALA A 25 -7.28 -28.33 -1.55
C ALA A 25 -6.24 -27.46 -2.29
N GLU A 26 -6.60 -26.89 -3.44
CA GLU A 26 -5.70 -26.02 -4.21
C GLU A 26 -5.36 -24.72 -3.47
N ASP A 27 -6.37 -24.04 -2.94
CA ASP A 27 -6.18 -22.80 -2.17
C ASP A 27 -5.40 -23.05 -0.88
N ARG A 28 -5.65 -24.18 -0.21
CA ARG A 28 -4.86 -24.59 0.96
C ARG A 28 -3.40 -24.77 0.62
N HIS A 29 -3.13 -25.42 -0.51
CA HIS A 29 -1.78 -25.63 -1.00
C HIS A 29 -1.10 -24.28 -1.30
N VAL A 30 -1.75 -23.39 -2.04
CA VAL A 30 -1.22 -22.04 -2.33
C VAL A 30 -0.93 -21.27 -1.04
N ALA A 31 -1.89 -21.22 -0.10
CA ALA A 31 -1.73 -20.52 1.17
C ALA A 31 -0.54 -21.07 1.98
N ARG A 32 -0.44 -22.40 2.10
CA ARG A 32 0.67 -23.06 2.80
C ARG A 32 2.03 -22.73 2.16
N ARG A 33 2.13 -22.74 0.83
CA ARG A 33 3.37 -22.43 0.11
C ARG A 33 3.76 -20.96 0.26
N ALA A 34 2.80 -20.04 0.25
CA ALA A 34 3.03 -18.62 0.51
C ALA A 34 3.53 -18.36 1.94
N TYR A 35 2.90 -18.98 2.95
CA TYR A 35 3.38 -18.89 4.34
C TYR A 35 4.79 -19.47 4.50
N ALA A 36 5.04 -20.65 3.92
CA ALA A 36 6.36 -21.28 3.96
C ALA A 36 7.43 -20.38 3.30
N GLY A 37 7.11 -19.76 2.15
CA GLY A 37 8.00 -18.82 1.47
C GLY A 37 8.38 -17.61 2.33
N LEU A 38 7.42 -16.98 3.00
CA LEU A 38 7.70 -15.89 3.95
C LEU A 38 8.59 -16.31 5.12
N LEU A 39 8.32 -17.49 5.70
CA LEU A 39 9.12 -18.00 6.81
C LEU A 39 10.56 -18.34 6.37
N TRP A 40 10.72 -18.81 5.13
CA TRP A 40 12.00 -19.11 4.53
C TRP A 40 12.77 -17.85 4.11
N GLY A 41 12.06 -16.80 3.68
CA GLY A 41 12.60 -15.48 3.36
C GLY A 41 13.07 -14.64 4.57
N LYS A 42 12.99 -15.18 5.80
CA LYS A 42 13.56 -14.55 6.99
C LYS A 42 15.09 -14.67 6.95
N GLN A 43 15.80 -13.54 6.85
CA GLN A 43 17.25 -13.51 6.76
C GLN A 43 17.87 -12.64 7.86
N LEU A 44 19.08 -13.00 8.30
CA LEU A 44 19.87 -12.16 9.19
C LEU A 44 20.42 -10.96 8.39
N TYR A 45 19.94 -9.77 8.72
CA TYR A 45 20.47 -8.52 8.19
C TYR A 45 21.41 -7.89 9.21
N ARG A 46 22.71 -7.83 8.87
CA ARG A 46 23.73 -7.22 9.72
C ARG A 46 24.44 -6.10 8.99
N TYR A 47 24.08 -4.87 9.34
CA TYR A 47 24.69 -3.68 8.76
C TYR A 47 24.76 -2.55 9.78
N ASP A 48 25.98 -2.12 10.09
CA ASP A 48 26.28 -0.91 10.85
C ASP A 48 26.92 0.10 9.89
N VAL A 49 26.17 1.16 9.59
CA VAL A 49 26.60 2.17 8.61
C VAL A 49 27.85 2.88 9.10
N ARG A 50 27.98 3.16 10.40
CA ARG A 50 29.16 3.83 10.95
C ARG A 50 30.39 2.95 10.82
N GLN A 51 30.29 1.68 11.20
CA GLN A 51 31.39 0.72 11.09
C GLN A 51 31.79 0.52 9.62
N TRP A 52 30.83 0.48 8.70
CA TRP A 52 31.10 0.36 7.26
C TRP A 52 31.90 1.55 6.70
N LEU A 53 31.50 2.78 7.07
CA LEU A 53 32.13 4.02 6.61
C LEU A 53 33.51 4.24 7.24
N ASP A 54 33.65 4.02 8.55
CA ASP A 54 34.88 4.29 9.29
C ASP A 54 35.92 3.16 9.16
N GLY A 55 35.44 1.94 8.91
CA GLY A 55 36.25 0.72 8.91
C GLY A 55 36.44 0.15 10.32
N ASP A 56 37.06 -1.03 10.36
CA ASP A 56 37.39 -1.70 11.61
C ASP A 56 38.48 -0.91 12.37
N PRO A 57 38.27 -0.54 13.66
CA PRO A 57 39.28 0.13 14.47
C PRO A 57 40.63 -0.61 14.58
N VAL A 58 40.63 -1.94 14.47
CA VAL A 58 41.86 -2.77 14.56
C VAL A 58 42.42 -3.17 13.19
N GLY A 59 41.77 -2.78 12.09
CA GLY A 59 42.14 -3.14 10.72
C GLY A 59 42.83 -2.03 9.93
N HIS A 60 43.01 -2.27 8.64
CA HIS A 60 43.40 -1.21 7.70
C HIS A 60 42.31 -0.15 7.63
N ARG A 61 42.71 1.13 7.57
CA ARG A 61 41.76 2.25 7.40
C ARG A 61 40.88 2.01 6.17
N ALA A 62 39.58 2.26 6.32
CA ALA A 62 38.68 2.28 5.19
C ALA A 62 39.16 3.28 4.12
N PRO A 63 39.00 2.98 2.81
CA PRO A 63 39.28 3.94 1.75
C PRO A 63 38.49 5.23 1.92
N GLU A 64 39.12 6.38 1.66
CA GLU A 64 38.49 7.70 1.83
C GLU A 64 37.21 7.85 0.99
N SER A 65 37.15 7.18 -0.16
CA SER A 65 35.97 7.15 -1.03
C SER A 65 34.72 6.57 -0.36
N ARG A 66 34.87 5.72 0.67
CA ARG A 66 33.71 5.18 1.41
C ARG A 66 32.94 6.25 2.15
N LYS A 67 33.59 7.35 2.56
CA LYS A 67 32.92 8.42 3.31
C LYS A 67 31.84 9.14 2.51
N GLN A 68 31.89 9.02 1.18
CA GLN A 68 30.91 9.54 0.21
C GLN A 68 30.08 8.41 -0.43
N GLY A 69 30.05 7.24 0.21
CA GLY A 69 29.31 6.08 -0.27
C GLY A 69 27.81 6.15 0.04
N ARG A 70 27.09 5.11 -0.37
CA ARG A 70 25.66 4.95 -0.08
C ARG A 70 25.37 5.13 1.40
N ASN A 71 24.26 5.78 1.72
CA ASN A 71 23.78 5.99 3.08
C ASN A 71 24.77 6.73 4.01
N GLU A 72 25.71 7.52 3.48
CA GLU A 72 26.68 8.28 4.30
C GLU A 72 26.02 9.16 5.38
N HIS A 73 24.77 9.57 5.16
CA HIS A 73 23.98 10.41 6.05
C HIS A 73 23.15 9.61 7.09
N TRP A 74 23.17 8.27 7.03
CA TRP A 74 22.47 7.35 7.94
C TRP A 74 23.40 6.67 8.95
N ARG A 75 24.41 7.39 9.45
CA ARG A 75 25.43 6.83 10.37
C ARG A 75 24.90 6.24 11.68
N HIS A 76 23.63 6.51 12.01
CA HIS A 76 22.97 5.98 13.20
C HIS A 76 22.36 4.59 12.97
N LEU A 77 22.19 4.17 11.71
CA LEU A 77 21.59 2.90 11.38
C LEU A 77 22.55 1.76 11.72
N ALA A 78 22.10 0.87 12.60
CA ALA A 78 22.84 -0.31 13.02
C ALA A 78 21.88 -1.48 13.29
N LEU A 79 21.75 -2.40 12.34
CA LEU A 79 20.86 -3.56 12.41
C LEU A 79 21.68 -4.85 12.53
N ALA A 80 21.16 -5.80 13.31
CA ALA A 80 21.72 -7.13 13.50
C ALA A 80 20.57 -8.11 13.82
N ASP A 81 19.54 -8.08 12.96
CA ASP A 81 18.22 -8.62 13.25
C ASP A 81 17.79 -9.59 12.14
N VAL A 82 16.87 -10.49 12.46
CA VAL A 82 16.20 -11.32 11.45
C VAL A 82 15.06 -10.52 10.85
N ILE A 83 15.12 -10.30 9.53
CA ILE A 83 14.15 -9.49 8.80
C ILE A 83 13.49 -10.34 7.71
N SER A 84 12.18 -10.14 7.50
CA SER A 84 11.46 -10.73 6.36
C SER A 84 11.84 -9.99 5.07
N MET A 85 12.51 -10.66 4.14
CA MET A 85 12.95 -10.06 2.88
C MET A 85 11.88 -10.14 1.79
N PRO A 86 11.89 -9.22 0.80
CA PRO A 86 10.99 -9.30 -0.36
C PRO A 86 11.21 -10.57 -1.19
N ASP A 87 12.47 -10.98 -1.35
CA ASP A 87 12.92 -12.17 -2.08
C ASP A 87 14.23 -12.66 -1.42
N GLU A 88 14.42 -13.97 -1.30
CA GLU A 88 15.58 -14.52 -0.60
C GLU A 88 16.91 -14.42 -1.40
N TRP A 89 16.84 -14.26 -2.72
CA TRP A 89 17.97 -14.30 -3.65
C TRP A 89 18.25 -12.95 -4.30
N GLU A 90 17.25 -12.34 -4.94
CA GLU A 90 17.38 -11.10 -5.71
C GLU A 90 17.34 -9.87 -4.81
N TYR A 91 16.53 -9.94 -3.75
CA TYR A 91 16.35 -8.86 -2.79
C TYR A 91 16.68 -9.30 -1.35
N PRO A 92 17.93 -9.74 -1.06
CA PRO A 92 18.35 -10.16 0.28
C PRO A 92 18.61 -8.96 1.22
N TRP A 93 17.75 -7.96 1.12
CA TRP A 93 17.79 -6.69 1.82
C TRP A 93 16.34 -6.21 2.00
N PHE A 94 16.08 -5.41 3.04
CA PHE A 94 14.73 -4.97 3.36
C PHE A 94 14.33 -3.72 2.57
N ALA A 95 13.07 -3.66 2.15
CA ALA A 95 12.37 -2.40 1.90
C ALA A 95 11.28 -2.23 2.96
N ALA A 96 11.19 -1.05 3.57
CA ALA A 96 10.28 -0.85 4.69
C ALA A 96 8.81 -0.93 4.24
N TRP A 97 8.48 -0.45 3.03
CA TRP A 97 7.10 -0.55 2.54
C TRP A 97 6.71 -2.01 2.22
N ASP A 98 7.59 -2.81 1.61
CA ASP A 98 7.41 -4.25 1.39
C ASP A 98 7.10 -4.97 2.71
N LEU A 99 7.92 -4.69 3.73
CA LEU A 99 7.80 -5.30 5.05
C LEU A 99 6.41 -5.12 5.66
N ALA A 100 5.78 -3.96 5.43
CA ALA A 100 4.41 -3.71 5.88
C ALA A 100 3.41 -4.69 5.26
N PHE A 101 3.58 -5.07 4.00
CA PHE A 101 2.74 -6.09 3.34
C PHE A 101 3.08 -7.51 3.77
N HIS A 102 4.36 -7.83 4.06
CA HIS A 102 4.76 -9.14 4.58
C HIS A 102 4.07 -9.45 5.92
N CYS A 103 3.90 -8.41 6.75
CA CYS A 103 3.38 -8.54 8.11
C CYS A 103 1.92 -9.02 8.16
N LEU A 104 1.10 -8.77 7.14
CA LEU A 104 -0.30 -9.22 7.11
C LEU A 104 -0.42 -10.76 7.06
N PRO A 105 0.16 -11.46 6.07
CA PRO A 105 0.19 -12.92 6.08
C PRO A 105 1.02 -13.48 7.24
N LEU A 106 2.15 -12.86 7.61
CA LEU A 106 2.92 -13.31 8.78
C LEU A 106 2.08 -13.31 10.06
N ALA A 107 1.16 -12.35 10.24
CA ALA A 107 0.34 -12.30 11.44
C ALA A 107 -0.58 -13.52 11.63
N HIS A 108 -0.87 -14.29 10.57
CA HIS A 108 -1.64 -15.53 10.68
C HIS A 108 -0.82 -16.71 11.21
N VAL A 109 0.51 -16.68 11.08
CA VAL A 109 1.41 -17.78 11.51
C VAL A 109 2.29 -17.40 12.70
N ASP A 110 2.65 -16.13 12.82
CA ASP A 110 3.61 -15.59 13.78
C ASP A 110 3.33 -14.09 14.01
N PRO A 111 2.24 -13.75 14.73
CA PRO A 111 1.85 -12.36 14.98
C PRO A 111 2.88 -11.59 15.79
N GLU A 112 3.66 -12.25 16.65
CA GLU A 112 4.72 -11.58 17.40
C GLU A 112 5.84 -11.11 16.47
N PHE A 113 6.33 -11.99 15.59
CA PHE A 113 7.32 -11.59 14.61
C PHE A 113 6.80 -10.47 13.69
N ALA A 114 5.56 -10.54 13.21
CA ALA A 114 4.97 -9.48 12.39
C ALA A 114 4.97 -8.11 13.10
N LYS A 115 4.66 -8.07 14.40
CA LYS A 115 4.73 -6.84 15.21
C LYS A 115 6.17 -6.37 15.40
N GLU A 116 7.10 -7.29 15.68
CA GLU A 116 8.52 -6.99 15.81
C GLU A 116 9.08 -6.35 14.54
N GLN A 117 8.73 -6.87 13.35
CA GLN A 117 9.15 -6.31 12.07
C GLN A 117 8.69 -4.85 11.88
N LEU A 118 7.43 -4.54 12.19
CA LEU A 118 6.91 -3.16 12.11
C LEU A 118 7.56 -2.23 13.13
N LEU A 119 7.87 -2.73 14.33
CA LEU A 119 8.58 -1.97 15.35
C LEU A 119 10.06 -1.78 15.03
N LEU A 120 10.69 -2.74 14.35
CA LEU A 120 12.12 -2.74 14.02
C LEU A 120 12.49 -1.51 13.19
N MET A 121 11.70 -1.21 12.15
CA MET A 121 11.90 -0.02 11.30
C MET A 121 11.72 1.30 12.07
N CYS A 122 11.07 1.24 13.23
CA CYS A 122 10.81 2.38 14.10
C CYS A 122 11.80 2.52 15.28
N ARG A 123 12.80 1.63 15.39
CA ARG A 123 13.77 1.65 16.49
C ARG A 123 14.68 2.87 16.44
N GLU A 124 15.20 3.24 17.59
CA GLU A 124 16.07 4.39 17.80
C GLU A 124 17.38 4.34 16.99
N TRP A 125 17.81 3.13 16.63
CA TRP A 125 18.97 2.83 15.79
C TRP A 125 18.61 2.48 14.35
N ALA A 126 17.35 2.68 13.94
CA ALA A 126 16.88 2.39 12.58
C ALA A 126 16.16 3.59 11.98
N MET A 127 15.21 4.19 12.70
CA MET A 127 14.54 5.44 12.33
C MET A 127 15.51 6.62 12.47
N ALA A 128 15.52 7.49 11.48
CA ALA A 128 16.31 8.71 11.53
C ALA A 128 15.86 9.63 12.68
N PRO A 129 16.77 10.41 13.28
CA PRO A 129 16.42 11.32 14.39
C PRO A 129 15.32 12.35 14.07
N ASN A 130 15.07 12.62 12.79
CA ASN A 130 14.01 13.50 12.32
C ASN A 130 12.65 12.79 12.12
N GLY A 131 12.56 11.49 12.40
CA GLY A 131 11.35 10.66 12.24
C GLY A 131 11.26 9.88 10.92
N GLN A 132 12.20 10.02 9.99
CA GLN A 132 12.17 9.28 8.73
C GLN A 132 12.41 7.77 8.95
N LEU A 133 11.58 6.93 8.33
CA LEU A 133 11.83 5.49 8.26
C LEU A 133 12.85 5.20 7.14
N PRO A 134 13.78 4.24 7.33
CA PRO A 134 14.72 3.86 6.27
C PRO A 134 13.96 3.24 5.10
N ALA A 135 14.15 3.72 3.87
CA ALA A 135 13.44 3.21 2.70
C ALA A 135 13.90 1.80 2.29
N TYR A 136 15.12 1.68 1.75
CA TYR A 136 15.73 0.42 1.29
C TYR A 136 17.26 0.54 1.26
N GLU A 137 17.95 -0.60 1.14
CA GLU A 137 19.40 -0.69 1.38
C GLU A 137 20.28 0.25 0.56
N TRP A 138 19.95 0.58 -0.70
CA TRP A 138 20.83 1.46 -1.48
C TRP A 138 20.66 2.95 -1.19
N GLU A 139 19.52 3.36 -0.63
CA GLU A 139 19.23 4.75 -0.28
C GLU A 139 18.16 4.79 0.83
N PHE A 140 18.60 4.70 2.09
CA PHE A 140 17.72 4.76 3.24
C PHE A 140 16.99 6.11 3.33
N GLY A 141 17.58 7.18 2.77
CA GLY A 141 17.03 8.53 2.76
C GLY A 141 15.91 8.75 1.75
N ASP A 142 15.59 7.75 0.93
CA ASP A 142 14.47 7.85 -0.01
C ASP A 142 13.12 7.82 0.71
N VAL A 143 12.06 7.95 -0.08
CA VAL A 143 10.68 7.96 0.39
C VAL A 143 10.01 6.66 -0.01
N ASN A 144 9.04 6.22 0.77
CA ASN A 144 8.25 5.03 0.53
C ASN A 144 6.78 5.35 0.85
N PRO A 145 5.78 4.68 0.24
CA PRO A 145 4.40 4.83 0.64
C PRO A 145 4.21 4.59 2.15
N PRO A 146 3.50 5.48 2.88
CA PRO A 146 3.34 5.41 4.34
C PRO A 146 2.29 4.38 4.78
N VAL A 147 2.50 3.11 4.43
CA VAL A 147 1.58 1.99 4.69
C VAL A 147 1.80 1.33 6.06
N HIS A 148 2.79 1.76 6.84
CA HIS A 148 3.13 1.15 8.13
C HIS A 148 1.99 1.18 9.16
N ALA A 149 1.28 2.33 9.28
CA ALA A 149 0.12 2.42 10.18
C ALA A 149 -1.03 1.50 9.75
N TRP A 150 -1.21 1.31 8.44
CA TRP A 150 -2.18 0.37 7.91
C TRP A 150 -1.82 -1.07 8.29
N ALA A 151 -0.57 -1.47 8.05
CA ALA A 151 -0.10 -2.80 8.42
C ALA A 151 -0.22 -3.05 9.92
N ALA A 152 0.21 -2.10 10.77
CA ALA A 152 0.08 -2.21 12.22
C ALA A 152 -1.38 -2.40 12.67
N TRP A 153 -2.30 -1.64 12.07
CA TRP A 153 -3.73 -1.80 12.33
C TRP A 153 -4.24 -3.18 11.93
N HIS A 154 -3.85 -3.71 10.77
CA HIS A 154 -4.28 -5.04 10.33
C HIS A 154 -3.66 -6.16 11.18
N VAL A 155 -2.37 -6.09 11.50
CA VAL A 155 -1.69 -7.07 12.37
C VAL A 155 -2.36 -7.13 13.75
N TYR A 156 -2.65 -5.98 14.37
CA TYR A 156 -3.38 -5.93 15.65
C TYR A 156 -4.74 -6.64 15.58
N ARG A 157 -5.46 -6.48 14.47
CA ARG A 157 -6.77 -7.09 14.28
C ARG A 157 -6.68 -8.59 14.00
N ILE A 158 -5.73 -9.00 13.16
CA ILE A 158 -5.48 -10.42 12.86
C ILE A 158 -5.09 -11.15 14.15
N ASP A 159 -4.29 -10.52 15.01
CA ASP A 159 -3.94 -11.02 16.35
C ASP A 159 -5.09 -10.88 17.38
N GLY A 160 -6.33 -10.66 16.93
CA GLY A 160 -7.51 -10.71 17.79
C GLY A 160 -7.75 -9.45 18.64
N TYR A 161 -7.25 -8.29 18.22
CA TYR A 161 -7.51 -7.00 18.88
C TYR A 161 -7.03 -6.92 20.33
N ARG A 162 -5.96 -7.66 20.68
CA ARG A 162 -5.54 -7.84 22.07
C ARG A 162 -4.31 -7.02 22.48
N ASP A 163 -3.38 -6.80 21.55
CA ASP A 163 -2.07 -6.22 21.87
C ASP A 163 -2.07 -4.69 21.78
N ARG A 164 -2.59 -4.07 22.84
CA ARG A 164 -2.59 -2.61 22.98
C ARG A 164 -1.18 -2.03 23.15
N GLU A 165 -0.27 -2.75 23.80
CA GLU A 165 1.09 -2.24 24.03
C GLU A 165 1.82 -2.05 22.70
N PHE A 166 1.70 -3.03 21.79
CA PHE A 166 2.17 -2.90 20.42
C PHE A 166 1.61 -1.64 19.74
N LEU A 167 0.29 -1.42 19.80
CA LEU A 167 -0.33 -0.23 19.21
C LEU A 167 0.25 1.06 19.80
N VAL A 168 0.37 1.18 21.11
CA VAL A 168 0.97 2.37 21.76
C VAL A 168 2.40 2.60 21.27
N ARG A 169 3.21 1.54 21.23
CA ARG A 169 4.62 1.62 20.82
C ARG A 169 4.77 2.06 19.36
N VAL A 170 4.09 1.39 18.44
CA VAL A 170 4.19 1.70 17.00
C VAL A 170 3.56 3.06 16.70
N PHE A 171 2.40 3.38 17.27
CA PHE A 171 1.72 4.66 17.08
C PHE A 171 2.59 5.84 17.52
N THR A 172 3.22 5.74 18.69
CA THR A 172 4.07 6.82 19.21
C THR A 172 5.27 7.09 18.30
N LYS A 173 5.86 6.04 17.71
CA LYS A 173 6.94 6.20 16.72
C LYS A 173 6.44 6.79 15.41
N LEU A 174 5.28 6.33 14.95
CA LEU A 174 4.65 6.86 13.74
C LEU A 174 4.18 8.31 13.89
N LEU A 175 3.96 8.83 15.09
CA LEU A 175 3.77 10.29 15.29
C LEU A 175 4.99 11.10 14.84
N LEU A 176 6.21 10.63 15.13
CA LEU A 176 7.45 11.26 14.68
C LEU A 176 7.56 11.21 13.16
N ASN A 177 7.26 10.05 12.58
CA ASN A 177 7.27 9.87 11.14
C ASN A 177 6.20 10.72 10.43
N PHE A 178 5.00 10.82 10.99
CA PHE A 178 3.95 11.69 10.48
C PHE A 178 4.39 13.16 10.49
N ALA A 179 5.03 13.61 11.57
CA ALA A 179 5.57 14.96 11.66
C ALA A 179 6.69 15.21 10.63
N TRP A 180 7.53 14.20 10.35
CA TRP A 180 8.52 14.27 9.27
C TRP A 180 7.84 14.48 7.90
N TRP A 181 6.80 13.70 7.59
CA TRP A 181 6.05 13.84 6.35
C TRP A 181 5.45 15.23 6.18
N VAL A 182 4.76 15.75 7.20
CA VAL A 182 4.18 17.10 7.19
C VAL A 182 5.25 18.17 6.95
N ASN A 183 6.42 18.08 7.60
CA ASN A 183 7.43 19.13 7.48
C ASN A 183 8.27 19.05 6.19
N ARG A 184 8.49 17.84 5.64
CA ARG A 184 9.39 17.65 4.49
C ARG A 184 8.70 17.54 3.16
N LYS A 185 7.45 17.09 3.16
CA LYS A 185 6.69 16.84 1.94
C LYS A 185 5.58 17.84 1.71
N ASP A 186 5.31 18.71 2.69
CA ASP A 186 4.49 19.92 2.56
C ASP A 186 5.31 21.16 2.94
N ALA A 187 6.37 21.44 2.17
CA ALA A 187 7.38 22.45 2.51
C ALA A 187 6.82 23.89 2.61
N ASN A 188 5.64 24.15 2.06
CA ASN A 188 4.95 25.44 2.10
C ASN A 188 3.74 25.47 3.06
N GLY A 189 3.46 24.37 3.79
CA GLY A 189 2.34 24.29 4.74
C GLY A 189 0.96 24.36 4.08
N SER A 190 0.85 23.97 2.81
CA SER A 190 -0.37 23.99 2.01
C SER A 190 -1.28 22.78 2.22
N ASN A 191 -0.79 21.75 2.93
CA ASN A 191 -1.35 20.40 3.01
C ASN A 191 -1.43 19.69 1.65
N LEU A 192 -0.62 20.13 0.68
CA LEU A 192 -0.39 19.44 -0.58
C LEU A 192 1.00 18.82 -0.53
N PHE A 193 1.04 17.50 -0.64
CA PHE A 193 2.26 16.75 -0.48
C PHE A 193 2.88 16.46 -1.85
N GLU A 194 4.20 16.63 -1.98
CA GLU A 194 4.92 16.51 -3.24
C GLU A 194 6.24 15.72 -3.10
N GLY A 195 6.62 15.02 -4.18
CA GLY A 195 7.98 14.53 -4.44
C GLY A 195 8.42 13.25 -3.71
N GLY A 196 9.33 12.52 -4.37
CA GLY A 196 10.00 11.32 -3.86
C GLY A 196 9.60 10.03 -4.59
N PHE A 197 10.36 8.98 -4.37
CA PHE A 197 9.98 7.61 -4.74
C PHE A 197 8.73 7.23 -3.92
N LEU A 198 7.61 6.93 -4.56
CA LEU A 198 6.37 6.50 -3.88
C LEU A 198 6.02 5.07 -4.27
N GLY A 199 7.05 4.23 -4.38
CA GLY A 199 6.93 2.78 -4.65
C GLY A 199 6.45 2.42 -6.05
N MET A 200 6.29 3.39 -6.95
CA MET A 200 5.80 3.19 -8.32
C MET A 200 6.73 3.87 -9.32
N ASP A 201 7.79 3.15 -9.67
CA ASP A 201 9.02 3.65 -10.32
C ASP A 201 8.76 4.39 -11.63
N ASN A 202 8.32 3.65 -12.66
CA ASN A 202 8.18 4.14 -14.03
C ASN A 202 6.72 4.51 -14.40
N ILE A 203 5.83 4.68 -13.42
CA ILE A 203 4.39 4.88 -13.63
C ILE A 203 4.03 6.23 -14.30
N GLY A 204 4.97 7.18 -14.28
CA GLY A 204 4.83 8.51 -14.87
C GLY A 204 5.44 8.63 -16.27
N LEU A 205 5.09 9.74 -16.95
CA LEU A 205 5.68 10.13 -18.25
C LEU A 205 7.20 10.36 -18.18
N PHE A 206 7.71 10.75 -17.01
CA PHE A 206 9.12 11.00 -16.75
C PHE A 206 9.48 10.56 -15.32
N ASN A 207 10.78 10.48 -15.04
CA ASN A 207 11.28 10.17 -13.70
C ASN A 207 10.87 11.30 -12.72
N ARG A 208 9.93 10.99 -11.83
CA ARG A 208 9.38 11.93 -10.84
C ARG A 208 10.37 12.30 -9.73
N SER A 209 11.44 11.53 -9.57
CA SER A 209 12.52 11.80 -8.61
C SER A 209 13.64 12.66 -9.22
N ALA A 210 13.61 12.92 -10.53
CA ALA A 210 14.58 13.80 -11.18
C ALA A 210 14.12 15.26 -11.15
N PRO A 211 15.05 16.23 -11.05
CA PRO A 211 14.70 17.64 -11.13
C PRO A 211 14.09 17.97 -12.50
N LEU A 212 12.96 18.69 -12.49
CA LEU A 212 12.35 19.23 -13.69
C LEU A 212 13.13 20.43 -14.24
N PRO A 213 12.98 20.75 -15.54
CA PRO A 213 13.54 21.98 -16.09
C PRO A 213 13.10 23.23 -15.29
N PRO A 214 13.94 24.28 -15.22
CA PRO A 214 13.64 25.46 -14.40
C PRO A 214 12.26 26.05 -14.70
N GLY A 215 11.48 26.31 -13.64
CA GLY A 215 10.14 26.89 -13.71
C GLY A 215 9.00 25.88 -13.91
N PHE A 216 9.29 24.60 -14.14
CA PHE A 216 8.28 23.54 -14.12
C PHE A 216 8.10 22.97 -12.71
N ARG A 217 6.85 22.67 -12.33
CA ARG A 217 6.52 21.95 -11.10
C ARG A 217 5.51 20.85 -11.38
N LEU A 218 5.73 19.66 -10.85
CA LEU A 218 4.77 18.56 -10.92
C LEU A 218 3.93 18.54 -9.65
N GLU A 219 2.62 18.71 -9.82
CA GLU A 219 1.62 18.53 -8.79
C GLU A 219 1.05 17.12 -8.90
N GLN A 220 1.34 16.28 -7.89
CA GLN A 220 1.05 14.84 -7.93
C GLN A 220 -0.21 14.48 -7.14
N SER A 221 -1.03 13.59 -7.70
CA SER A 221 -2.25 13.10 -7.05
C SER A 221 -2.02 12.02 -5.98
N ASP A 222 -0.91 11.28 -6.08
CA ASP A 222 -0.59 10.14 -5.21
C ASP A 222 -0.11 10.57 -3.82
N ALA A 223 0.88 11.46 -3.74
CA ALA A 223 1.50 11.89 -2.47
C ALA A 223 0.47 12.41 -1.46
N THR A 224 -0.46 13.25 -1.90
CA THR A 224 -1.53 13.76 -1.02
C THR A 224 -2.53 12.67 -0.64
N SER A 225 -2.83 11.74 -1.56
CA SER A 225 -3.69 10.58 -1.29
C SER A 225 -3.08 9.64 -0.25
N TRP A 226 -1.76 9.40 -0.33
CA TRP A 226 -1.01 8.63 0.66
C TRP A 226 -1.04 9.26 2.04
N MET A 227 -0.89 10.59 2.12
CA MET A 227 -0.95 11.29 3.40
C MET A 227 -2.34 11.34 4.00
N ALA A 228 -3.39 11.46 3.18
CA ALA A 228 -4.76 11.28 3.65
C ALA A 228 -4.99 9.87 4.21
N PHE A 229 -4.53 8.84 3.49
CA PHE A 229 -4.61 7.45 3.93
C PHE A 229 -3.86 7.21 5.25
N TYR A 230 -2.62 7.71 5.37
CA TYR A 230 -1.81 7.60 6.59
C TYR A 230 -2.45 8.34 7.76
N CYS A 231 -2.90 9.58 7.55
CA CYS A 231 -3.62 10.38 8.55
C CYS A 231 -4.83 9.62 9.10
N GLN A 232 -5.61 9.00 8.20
CA GLN A 232 -6.76 8.20 8.58
C GLN A 232 -6.41 6.90 9.32
N GLN A 233 -5.30 6.24 8.97
CA GLN A 233 -4.87 5.06 9.73
C GLN A 233 -4.43 5.43 11.15
N MET A 234 -3.73 6.55 11.29
CA MET A 234 -3.40 7.10 12.61
C MET A 234 -4.65 7.50 13.39
N LEU A 235 -5.66 8.11 12.74
CA LEU A 235 -6.96 8.38 13.38
C LEU A 235 -7.59 7.10 13.94
N LYS A 236 -7.62 6.01 13.17
CA LYS A 236 -8.19 4.72 13.63
C LYS A 236 -7.47 4.18 14.85
N ILE A 237 -6.14 4.19 14.84
CA ILE A 237 -5.35 3.73 15.99
C ILE A 237 -5.58 4.64 17.21
N ALA A 238 -5.61 5.96 17.02
CA ALA A 238 -5.87 6.91 18.11
C ALA A 238 -7.25 6.70 18.74
N LEU A 239 -8.29 6.52 17.93
CA LEU A 239 -9.64 6.20 18.39
C LEU A 239 -9.67 4.88 19.18
N GLU A 240 -8.97 3.85 18.69
CA GLU A 240 -8.86 2.57 19.40
C GLU A 240 -8.22 2.74 20.79
N LEU A 241 -7.12 3.48 20.87
CA LEU A 241 -6.42 3.75 22.12
C LEU A 241 -7.26 4.62 23.07
N ALA A 242 -8.05 5.55 22.54
CA ALA A 242 -8.90 6.47 23.30
C ALA A 242 -10.00 5.76 24.11
N ARG A 243 -10.44 4.58 23.66
CA ARG A 243 -11.44 3.76 24.39
C ARG A 243 -11.01 3.37 25.80
N THR A 244 -9.71 3.29 26.03
CA THR A 244 -9.14 2.81 27.31
C THR A 244 -8.31 3.86 28.02
N ASP A 245 -7.83 4.89 27.31
CA ASP A 245 -7.14 6.04 27.89
C ASP A 245 -7.50 7.30 27.13
N LYS A 246 -8.22 8.20 27.81
CA LYS A 246 -8.75 9.44 27.22
C LYS A 246 -7.66 10.40 26.76
N ALA A 247 -6.40 10.24 27.19
CA ALA A 247 -5.30 11.05 26.68
C ALA A 247 -5.13 10.94 25.15
N TRP A 248 -5.61 9.86 24.53
CA TRP A 248 -5.58 9.68 23.08
C TRP A 248 -6.75 10.37 22.34
N ASP A 249 -7.80 10.82 23.04
CA ASP A 249 -8.97 11.49 22.44
C ASP A 249 -8.56 12.82 21.74
N ASP A 250 -7.71 13.61 22.41
CA ASP A 250 -7.10 14.82 21.83
C ASP A 250 -6.25 14.52 20.59
N VAL A 251 -5.54 13.38 20.60
CA VAL A 251 -4.70 12.97 19.47
C VAL A 251 -5.56 12.54 18.29
N ALA A 252 -6.68 11.84 18.53
CA ALA A 252 -7.65 11.51 17.50
C ALA A 252 -8.23 12.79 16.86
N THR A 253 -8.57 13.79 17.67
CA THR A 253 -9.02 15.11 17.20
C THR A 253 -8.02 15.77 16.25
N LYS A 254 -6.71 15.71 16.56
CA LYS A 254 -5.66 16.21 15.66
C LYS A 254 -5.70 15.55 14.29
N PHE A 255 -5.88 14.23 14.21
CA PHE A 255 -5.87 13.53 12.93
C PHE A 255 -7.17 13.77 12.14
N LEU A 256 -8.31 13.92 12.82
CA LEU A 256 -9.55 14.35 12.20
C LEU A 256 -9.37 15.72 11.51
N GLU A 257 -8.91 16.74 12.25
CA GLU A 257 -8.72 18.08 11.68
C GLU A 257 -7.69 18.10 10.55
N HIS A 258 -6.59 17.36 10.71
CA HIS A 258 -5.55 17.30 9.69
C HIS A 258 -6.08 16.64 8.40
N PHE A 259 -6.89 15.57 8.51
CA PHE A 259 -7.55 15.00 7.34
C PHE A 259 -8.50 15.99 6.66
N LEU A 260 -9.30 16.74 7.42
CA LEU A 260 -10.21 17.75 6.86
C LEU A 260 -9.43 18.86 6.13
N ALA A 261 -8.27 19.26 6.64
CA ALA A 261 -7.37 20.20 5.99
C ALA A 261 -6.82 19.66 4.66
N ILE A 262 -6.34 18.41 4.64
CA ILE A 262 -5.89 17.72 3.40
C ILE A 262 -7.04 17.67 2.38
N ALA A 263 -8.23 17.25 2.82
CA ALA A 263 -9.38 17.11 1.95
C ALA A 263 -9.86 18.48 1.40
N GLN A 264 -9.70 19.56 2.15
CA GLN A 264 -9.96 20.92 1.69
C GLN A 264 -8.92 21.36 0.65
N ALA A 265 -7.64 21.12 0.90
CA ALA A 265 -6.54 21.44 -0.01
C ALA A 265 -6.68 20.67 -1.34
N MET A 266 -7.09 19.41 -1.30
CA MET A 266 -7.35 18.62 -2.51
C MET A 266 -8.50 19.16 -3.38
N ARG A 267 -9.42 19.94 -2.81
CA ARG A 267 -10.52 20.57 -3.55
C ARG A 267 -10.09 21.88 -4.23
N HIS A 268 -9.13 22.60 -3.64
CA HIS A 268 -8.58 23.87 -4.11
C HIS A 268 -7.08 23.66 -4.37
N PHE A 269 -6.76 22.93 -5.43
CA PHE A 269 -5.42 22.36 -5.60
C PHE A 269 -4.43 23.40 -6.16
N GLY A 270 -3.28 23.55 -5.48
CA GLY A 270 -2.08 24.20 -5.97
C GLY A 270 -2.09 25.73 -6.04
N SER A 271 -0.94 26.31 -6.41
CA SER A 271 -0.78 27.76 -6.58
C SER A 271 -1.50 28.34 -7.81
N SER A 272 -2.21 27.49 -8.57
CA SER A 272 -2.94 27.84 -9.79
C SER A 272 -4.45 27.63 -9.70
N ASP A 273 -4.97 27.21 -8.54
CA ASP A 273 -6.41 26.98 -8.27
C ASP A 273 -7.05 25.90 -9.18
N LYS A 274 -6.26 24.94 -9.68
CA LYS A 274 -6.70 23.93 -10.65
C LYS A 274 -6.80 22.54 -10.02
N SER A 275 -8.01 21.99 -9.97
CA SER A 275 -8.27 20.64 -9.44
C SER A 275 -7.52 19.56 -10.23
N LEU A 276 -6.93 18.58 -9.55
CA LEU A 276 -6.41 17.33 -10.16
C LEU A 276 -7.51 16.47 -10.80
N TRP A 277 -8.77 16.71 -10.44
CA TRP A 277 -9.91 16.03 -11.03
C TRP A 277 -10.26 16.63 -12.39
N HIS A 278 -10.20 15.82 -13.44
CA HIS A 278 -10.61 16.22 -14.77
C HIS A 278 -12.10 15.90 -14.98
N GLU A 279 -12.96 16.92 -15.02
CA GLU A 279 -14.41 16.72 -15.01
C GLU A 279 -14.94 16.01 -16.26
N GLU A 280 -14.35 16.23 -17.44
CA GLU A 280 -14.79 15.54 -18.66
C GLU A 280 -14.43 14.05 -18.62
N ASP A 281 -13.23 13.73 -18.13
CA ASP A 281 -12.76 12.35 -18.07
C ASP A 281 -13.35 11.62 -16.86
N GLY A 282 -13.66 12.32 -15.77
CA GLY A 282 -14.08 11.71 -14.53
C GLY A 282 -12.94 10.90 -13.89
N PHE A 283 -11.73 11.44 -13.93
CA PHE A 283 -10.52 10.78 -13.44
C PHE A 283 -9.56 11.80 -12.82
N TYR A 284 -8.70 11.35 -11.92
CA TYR A 284 -7.63 12.17 -11.34
C TYR A 284 -6.36 12.03 -12.16
N TYR A 285 -5.71 13.16 -12.46
CA TYR A 285 -4.43 13.20 -13.16
C TYR A 285 -3.46 14.11 -12.42
N ASP A 286 -2.17 13.83 -12.58
CA ASP A 286 -1.13 14.78 -12.21
C ASP A 286 -1.21 16.02 -13.09
N VAL A 287 -0.73 17.14 -12.57
CA VAL A 287 -0.74 18.44 -13.25
C VAL A 287 0.70 18.95 -13.37
N LEU A 288 1.10 19.34 -14.57
CA LEU A 288 2.41 19.93 -14.81
C LEU A 288 2.27 21.45 -14.88
N VAL A 289 2.64 22.14 -13.81
CA VAL A 289 2.70 23.60 -13.79
C VAL A 289 3.89 24.06 -14.63
N GLN A 290 3.61 24.89 -15.62
CA GLN A 290 4.57 25.43 -16.57
C GLN A 290 5.07 26.82 -16.12
N PRO A 291 6.21 27.30 -16.66
CA PRO A 291 6.76 28.63 -16.31
C PRO A 291 5.81 29.80 -16.59
N ASP A 292 4.85 29.64 -17.50
CA ASP A 292 3.84 30.64 -17.84
C ASP A 292 2.62 30.62 -16.90
N GLY A 293 2.62 29.75 -15.88
CA GLY A 293 1.52 29.54 -14.94
C GLY A 293 0.40 28.65 -15.47
N SER A 294 0.47 28.20 -16.73
CA SER A 294 -0.43 27.17 -17.22
C SER A 294 -0.15 25.84 -16.52
N ALA A 295 -1.17 24.99 -16.48
CA ALA A 295 -1.15 23.79 -15.66
C ALA A 295 -2.10 22.76 -16.29
N PRO A 296 -1.70 22.13 -17.42
CA PRO A 296 -2.47 21.06 -18.05
C PRO A 296 -2.43 19.77 -17.21
N HIS A 297 -3.55 19.04 -17.21
CA HIS A 297 -3.58 17.66 -16.74
C HIS A 297 -2.74 16.78 -17.66
N MET A 298 -1.88 15.97 -17.06
CA MET A 298 -1.17 14.91 -17.74
C MET A 298 -2.12 13.73 -17.88
N ARG A 299 -2.80 13.61 -19.04
CA ARG A 299 -3.88 12.63 -19.30
C ARG A 299 -3.37 11.19 -19.45
N VAL A 300 -2.68 10.71 -18.42
CA VAL A 300 -2.19 9.34 -18.23
C VAL A 300 -3.05 8.71 -17.14
N ARG A 301 -3.92 7.80 -17.54
CA ARG A 301 -4.77 6.99 -16.67
C ARG A 301 -3.95 5.85 -16.07
N SER A 302 -3.15 6.19 -15.07
CA SER A 302 -2.43 5.21 -14.26
C SER A 302 -3.11 4.99 -12.91
N MET A 303 -2.63 3.97 -12.20
CA MET A 303 -3.06 3.61 -10.84
C MET A 303 -2.93 4.77 -9.85
N VAL A 304 -2.03 5.73 -10.12
CA VAL A 304 -1.90 6.98 -9.37
C VAL A 304 -3.23 7.74 -9.29
N GLY A 305 -3.98 7.78 -10.40
CA GLY A 305 -5.30 8.42 -10.43
C GLY A 305 -6.37 7.66 -9.64
N LEU A 306 -6.14 6.39 -9.30
CA LEU A 306 -7.02 5.56 -8.44
C LEU A 306 -6.72 5.74 -6.95
N LEU A 307 -5.51 6.15 -6.57
CA LEU A 307 -5.10 6.27 -5.16
C LEU A 307 -5.94 7.21 -4.28
N PRO A 308 -6.63 8.25 -4.78
CA PRO A 308 -7.59 9.00 -3.96
C PRO A 308 -8.67 8.12 -3.31
N ILE A 309 -9.00 6.95 -3.88
CA ILE A 309 -9.92 5.97 -3.28
C ILE A 309 -9.42 5.54 -1.89
N LEU A 310 -8.10 5.52 -1.67
CA LEU A 310 -7.50 5.08 -0.40
C LEU A 310 -7.81 6.00 0.78
N GLY A 311 -8.10 7.28 0.52
CA GLY A 311 -8.48 8.26 1.53
C GLY A 311 -9.89 8.08 2.07
N ALA A 312 -10.28 6.84 2.40
CA ALA A 312 -11.57 6.46 2.95
C ALA A 312 -11.43 5.76 4.32
N THR A 313 -12.18 6.25 5.31
CA THR A 313 -12.26 5.62 6.65
C THR A 313 -13.64 5.82 7.26
N GLU A 314 -14.24 4.70 7.68
CA GLU A 314 -15.47 4.68 8.48
C GLU A 314 -15.16 5.09 9.93
N ILE A 315 -15.97 6.00 10.47
CA ILE A 315 -16.01 6.32 11.89
C ILE A 315 -17.20 5.56 12.49
N PRO A 316 -16.95 4.57 13.36
CA PRO A 316 -18.01 3.80 13.99
C PRO A 316 -18.93 4.66 14.86
N SER A 317 -20.19 4.23 15.04
CA SER A 317 -21.17 4.94 15.86
C SER A 317 -20.76 5.07 17.32
N TRP A 318 -20.02 4.09 17.87
CA TRP A 318 -19.53 4.14 19.26
C TRP A 318 -18.62 5.33 19.55
N VAL A 319 -17.96 5.91 18.54
CA VAL A 319 -17.06 7.07 18.73
C VAL A 319 -17.84 8.27 19.27
N VAL A 320 -19.12 8.41 18.88
CA VAL A 320 -20.00 9.48 19.37
C VAL A 320 -20.20 9.39 20.89
N GLU A 321 -20.21 8.18 21.44
CA GLU A 321 -20.49 7.91 22.85
C GLU A 321 -19.21 7.79 23.69
N GLU A 322 -18.18 7.12 23.15
CA GLU A 322 -16.96 6.79 23.90
C GLU A 322 -15.82 7.82 23.72
N CYS A 323 -15.89 8.71 22.72
CA CYS A 323 -14.88 9.75 22.45
C CYS A 323 -15.54 11.15 22.46
N PRO A 324 -15.85 11.70 23.65
CA PRO A 324 -16.59 12.96 23.79
C PRO A 324 -15.83 14.18 23.27
N ASP A 325 -14.49 14.20 23.29
CA ASP A 325 -13.73 15.37 22.83
C ASP A 325 -13.72 15.43 21.30
N VAL A 326 -13.46 14.29 20.63
CA VAL A 326 -13.65 14.16 19.17
C VAL A 326 -15.07 14.57 18.76
N THR A 327 -16.08 14.09 19.48
CA THR A 327 -17.49 14.37 19.18
C THR A 327 -17.81 15.85 19.34
N SER A 328 -17.41 16.45 20.46
CA SER A 328 -17.62 17.88 20.74
C SER A 328 -16.91 18.75 19.70
N ARG A 329 -15.68 18.38 19.31
CA ARG A 329 -14.93 19.10 18.28
C ARG A 329 -15.57 18.98 16.91
N PHE A 330 -16.11 17.80 16.57
CA PHE A 330 -16.82 17.61 15.33
C PHE A 330 -18.08 18.48 15.27
N THR A 331 -18.92 18.51 16.32
CA THR A 331 -20.09 19.41 16.40
C THR A 331 -19.67 20.87 16.24
N TRP A 332 -18.59 21.28 16.90
CA TRP A 332 -18.05 22.64 16.77
C TRP A 332 -17.66 22.97 15.32
N LEU A 333 -17.01 22.04 14.61
CA LEU A 333 -16.62 22.22 13.21
C LEU A 333 -17.85 22.30 12.30
N GLN A 334 -18.86 21.48 12.52
CA GLN A 334 -20.11 21.54 11.76
C GLN A 334 -20.80 22.91 11.90
N GLU A 335 -20.86 23.45 13.11
CA GLU A 335 -21.53 24.73 13.38
C GLU A 335 -20.74 25.94 12.87
N ARG A 336 -19.41 25.93 13.01
CA ARG A 336 -18.57 27.12 12.79
C ARG A 336 -17.78 27.10 11.49
N ARG A 337 -17.51 25.91 10.94
CA ARG A 337 -16.75 25.70 9.70
C ARG A 337 -17.40 24.61 8.83
N PRO A 338 -18.68 24.76 8.45
CA PRO A 338 -19.43 23.75 7.70
C PRO A 338 -18.77 23.36 6.36
N GLU A 339 -17.95 24.23 5.79
CA GLU A 339 -17.16 23.97 4.59
C GLU A 339 -16.07 22.91 4.78
N LEU A 340 -15.49 22.79 5.98
CA LEU A 340 -14.44 21.83 6.29
C LEU A 340 -14.96 20.40 6.42
N VAL A 341 -16.20 20.24 6.90
CA VAL A 341 -16.82 18.92 7.13
C VAL A 341 -17.47 18.33 5.88
N LYS A 342 -17.48 19.04 4.74
CA LYS A 342 -17.99 18.52 3.46
C LYS A 342 -17.37 17.20 2.96
N PRO A 343 -16.14 16.80 3.31
CA PRO A 343 -15.58 15.47 3.02
C PRO A 343 -16.17 14.35 3.88
N MET A 344 -17.04 14.68 4.84
CA MET A 344 -17.71 13.72 5.72
C MET A 344 -19.10 13.42 5.21
N LEU A 345 -19.43 12.13 5.12
CA LEU A 345 -20.78 11.66 4.88
C LEU A 345 -21.30 11.04 6.17
N ALA A 346 -22.49 11.45 6.62
CA ALA A 346 -23.13 10.91 7.81
C ALA A 346 -24.40 10.13 7.45
N ARG A 347 -24.65 9.04 8.18
CA ARG A 347 -25.86 8.24 8.10
C ARG A 347 -26.77 8.49 9.31
N PRO A 348 -28.09 8.24 9.19
CA PRO A 348 -29.02 8.34 10.32
C PRO A 348 -28.72 7.39 11.49
N ASP A 349 -28.00 6.28 11.25
CA ASP A 349 -27.60 5.30 12.27
C ASP A 349 -26.30 5.69 13.02
N GLY A 350 -25.84 6.93 12.86
CA GLY A 350 -24.67 7.47 13.55
C GLY A 350 -23.32 7.09 12.92
N LYS A 351 -23.30 6.26 11.87
CA LYS A 351 -22.07 5.98 11.13
C LYS A 351 -21.65 7.17 10.28
N MET A 352 -20.34 7.41 10.21
CA MET A 352 -19.78 8.43 9.32
C MET A 352 -18.68 7.86 8.43
N LEU A 353 -18.46 8.49 7.29
CA LEU A 353 -17.37 8.19 6.37
C LEU A 353 -16.57 9.47 6.10
N LEU A 354 -15.28 9.41 6.41
CA LEU A 354 -14.29 10.38 5.94
C LEU A 354 -13.82 9.96 4.55
N THR A 355 -14.01 10.79 3.52
CA THR A 355 -13.60 10.45 2.14
C THR A 355 -13.00 11.63 1.37
N LEU A 356 -11.92 11.36 0.63
CA LEU A 356 -11.40 12.27 -0.40
C LEU A 356 -12.25 12.30 -1.67
N VAL A 357 -13.01 11.24 -1.94
CA VAL A 357 -13.72 11.02 -3.20
C VAL A 357 -15.23 11.01 -2.95
N PRO A 358 -15.95 12.11 -3.27
CA PRO A 358 -17.40 12.16 -3.13
C PRO A 358 -18.11 11.08 -3.98
N PRO A 359 -19.32 10.63 -3.59
CA PRO A 359 -20.02 9.51 -4.24
C PRO A 359 -20.14 9.61 -5.77
N LYS A 360 -20.40 10.82 -6.29
CA LYS A 360 -20.49 11.08 -7.74
C LYS A 360 -19.15 10.81 -8.45
N ARG A 361 -18.02 11.25 -7.86
CA ARG A 361 -16.69 11.01 -8.41
C ARG A 361 -16.28 9.56 -8.25
N LEU A 362 -16.62 8.96 -7.10
CA LEU A 362 -16.38 7.55 -6.80
C LEU A 362 -17.02 6.64 -7.87
N ARG A 363 -18.28 6.90 -8.23
CA ARG A 363 -18.95 6.14 -9.29
C ARG A 363 -18.20 6.21 -10.63
N ARG A 364 -17.76 7.41 -11.03
CA ARG A 364 -17.07 7.64 -12.32
C ARG A 364 -15.67 7.01 -12.37
N ILE A 365 -14.93 7.08 -11.26
CA ILE A 365 -13.61 6.45 -11.21
C ILE A 365 -13.72 4.92 -11.18
N LEU A 366 -14.69 4.37 -10.45
CA LEU A 366 -14.93 2.92 -10.39
C LEU A 366 -15.42 2.37 -11.74
N GLN A 367 -16.20 3.14 -12.49
CA GLN A 367 -16.57 2.78 -13.87
C GLN A 367 -15.32 2.57 -14.75
N ARG A 368 -14.28 3.41 -14.62
CA ARG A 368 -13.02 3.19 -15.36
C ARG A 368 -12.22 2.03 -14.78
N MET A 369 -12.13 1.95 -13.45
CA MET A 369 -11.35 0.93 -12.75
C MET A 369 -11.84 -0.50 -13.08
N PHE A 370 -13.16 -0.69 -13.22
CA PHE A 370 -13.78 -1.97 -13.54
C PHE A 370 -14.11 -2.16 -15.04
N ASP A 371 -13.57 -1.30 -15.92
CA ASP A 371 -13.65 -1.49 -17.37
C ASP A 371 -12.52 -2.40 -17.85
N THR A 372 -12.86 -3.47 -18.59
CA THR A 372 -11.90 -4.46 -19.10
C THR A 372 -10.98 -3.91 -20.18
N GLU A 373 -11.43 -2.88 -20.91
CA GLU A 373 -10.64 -2.17 -21.91
C GLU A 373 -9.73 -1.10 -21.26
N GLU A 374 -9.89 -0.84 -19.97
CA GLU A 374 -9.04 0.04 -19.18
C GLU A 374 -8.25 -0.75 -18.13
N PHE A 375 -8.70 -0.75 -16.89
CA PHE A 375 -7.91 -1.23 -15.76
C PHE A 375 -8.19 -2.66 -15.35
N LEU A 376 -9.41 -3.19 -15.59
CA LEU A 376 -9.80 -4.50 -15.09
C LEU A 376 -9.19 -5.62 -15.95
N SER A 377 -8.24 -6.34 -15.37
CA SER A 377 -7.71 -7.59 -15.87
C SER A 377 -8.46 -8.77 -15.23
N PRO A 378 -8.48 -9.97 -15.86
CA PRO A 378 -8.88 -11.20 -15.18
C PRO A 378 -8.11 -11.47 -13.88
N PHE A 379 -6.94 -10.84 -13.71
CA PHE A 379 -6.01 -11.07 -12.61
C PHE A 379 -5.96 -9.94 -11.57
N GLY A 380 -6.73 -8.85 -11.76
CA GLY A 380 -6.75 -7.70 -10.85
C GLY A 380 -6.80 -6.36 -11.60
N ILE A 381 -6.42 -5.28 -10.93
CA ILE A 381 -6.35 -3.92 -11.47
C ILE A 381 -4.95 -3.66 -12.00
N ARG A 382 -4.85 -3.34 -13.29
CA ARG A 382 -3.62 -2.97 -14.00
C ARG A 382 -3.04 -1.65 -13.46
N SER A 383 -1.72 -1.51 -13.48
CA SER A 383 -1.06 -0.28 -13.06
C SER A 383 -1.23 0.89 -14.04
N LEU A 384 -1.53 0.61 -15.31
CA LEU A 384 -1.86 1.58 -16.35
C LEU A 384 -3.05 1.08 -17.18
N SER A 385 -3.94 1.98 -17.57
CA SER A 385 -5.12 1.65 -18.39
C SER A 385 -4.70 1.06 -19.74
N ALA A 386 -5.28 -0.09 -20.11
CA ALA A 386 -5.07 -0.74 -21.40
C ALA A 386 -5.60 0.12 -22.59
N ALA A 387 -6.42 1.14 -22.33
CA ALA A 387 -6.81 2.12 -23.35
C ALA A 387 -5.62 2.96 -23.85
N GLN A 388 -4.50 2.99 -23.11
CA GLN A 388 -3.27 3.67 -23.51
C GLN A 388 -2.30 2.80 -24.31
N ARG A 389 -2.81 1.86 -25.12
CA ARG A 389 -1.99 1.13 -26.12
C ARG A 389 -1.36 2.05 -27.16
N GLN A 390 -1.94 3.23 -27.39
CA GLN A 390 -1.29 4.30 -28.15
C GLN A 390 -0.53 5.23 -27.20
N ALA A 391 0.71 5.57 -27.56
CA ALA A 391 1.58 6.39 -26.74
C ALA A 391 0.94 7.76 -26.42
N VAL A 392 0.83 8.07 -25.13
CA VAL A 392 0.49 9.42 -24.66
C VAL A 392 1.79 10.22 -24.61
N THR A 393 1.82 11.38 -25.26
CA THR A 393 3.01 12.24 -25.32
C THR A 393 2.79 13.55 -24.57
N ALA A 394 3.86 14.07 -23.98
CA ALA A 394 3.88 15.39 -23.37
C ALA A 394 5.20 16.09 -23.73
N ARG A 395 5.15 17.42 -23.84
CA ARG A 395 6.34 18.26 -24.05
C ARG A 395 6.70 18.97 -22.75
N VAL A 396 7.93 18.74 -22.27
CA VAL A 396 8.48 19.37 -21.07
C VAL A 396 9.73 20.14 -21.49
N GLY A 397 9.60 21.47 -21.60
CA GLY A 397 10.62 22.31 -22.21
C GLY A 397 10.91 21.91 -23.67
N ASN A 398 12.14 21.46 -23.92
CA ASN A 398 12.60 21.03 -25.25
C ASN A 398 12.50 19.52 -25.48
N GLU A 399 12.11 18.76 -24.46
CA GLU A 399 12.02 17.30 -24.53
C GLU A 399 10.58 16.86 -24.80
N THR A 400 10.45 15.81 -25.60
CA THR A 400 9.18 15.09 -25.77
C THR A 400 9.30 13.77 -25.05
N VAL A 401 8.39 13.53 -24.11
CA VAL A 401 8.32 12.29 -23.33
C VAL A 401 7.05 11.53 -23.69
N SER A 402 7.08 10.21 -23.59
CA SER A 402 5.96 9.35 -23.93
C SER A 402 5.80 8.18 -22.98
N ILE A 403 4.57 7.71 -22.83
CA ILE A 403 4.22 6.51 -22.09
C ILE A 403 3.20 5.70 -22.88
N GLU A 404 3.36 4.38 -22.87
CA GLU A 404 2.45 3.42 -23.49
C GLU A 404 2.13 2.29 -22.51
N TYR A 405 1.03 1.59 -22.77
CA TYR A 405 0.66 0.37 -22.04
C TYR A 405 1.63 -0.77 -22.38
N GLU A 406 2.32 -1.26 -21.35
CA GLU A 406 3.28 -2.36 -21.38
C GLU A 406 2.79 -3.39 -20.34
N PRO A 407 2.03 -4.43 -20.75
CA PRO A 407 1.42 -5.37 -19.81
C PRO A 407 2.42 -6.22 -19.04
N GLY A 408 3.62 -6.45 -19.59
CA GLY A 408 4.63 -7.37 -19.06
C GLY A 408 5.92 -6.65 -18.62
N GLU A 409 7.10 -7.09 -19.10
CA GLU A 409 8.38 -6.45 -18.79
C GLU A 409 8.48 -5.02 -19.38
N SER A 410 9.20 -4.14 -18.68
CA SER A 410 9.41 -2.75 -19.13
C SER A 410 10.21 -2.72 -20.43
N ARG A 411 9.76 -1.92 -21.40
CA ARG A 411 10.52 -1.66 -22.64
C ARG A 411 11.54 -0.53 -22.48
N THR A 412 11.56 0.10 -21.31
CA THR A 412 12.44 1.24 -21.01
C THR A 412 13.43 0.88 -19.90
N GLY A 413 14.64 1.44 -19.95
CA GLY A 413 15.65 1.28 -18.91
C GLY A 413 15.44 2.17 -17.67
N MET A 414 14.28 2.82 -17.53
CA MET A 414 13.99 3.67 -16.36
C MET A 414 14.01 2.79 -15.10
N PHE A 415 14.76 3.19 -14.07
CA PHE A 415 14.96 2.41 -12.84
C PHE A 415 15.53 0.99 -13.07
N GLY A 416 16.38 0.82 -14.08
CA GLY A 416 17.09 -0.45 -14.34
C GLY A 416 16.31 -1.45 -15.19
N GLY A 417 15.04 -1.18 -15.53
CA GLY A 417 14.24 -1.95 -16.49
C GLY A 417 13.61 -3.24 -15.97
N ASN A 418 13.94 -3.69 -14.76
CA ASN A 418 13.39 -4.93 -14.18
C ASN A 418 11.98 -4.75 -13.59
N SER A 419 11.64 -3.54 -13.11
CA SER A 419 10.32 -3.22 -12.56
C SER A 419 9.46 -2.50 -13.58
N ASN A 420 8.16 -2.84 -13.64
CA ASN A 420 7.22 -2.20 -14.55
C ASN A 420 5.85 -1.88 -13.93
N TRP A 421 5.54 -0.60 -13.84
CA TRP A 421 4.26 -0.03 -13.42
C TRP A 421 3.45 0.54 -14.60
N ARG A 422 3.75 0.17 -15.84
CA ARG A 422 3.05 0.63 -17.06
C ARG A 422 2.03 -0.34 -17.64
N GLY A 423 1.51 -1.25 -16.82
CA GLY A 423 0.49 -2.21 -17.23
C GLY A 423 0.31 -3.41 -16.32
N PRO A 424 1.36 -3.97 -15.68
CA PRO A 424 1.23 -5.15 -14.85
C PRO A 424 0.29 -4.98 -13.65
N VAL A 425 -0.11 -6.12 -13.10
CA VAL A 425 -0.86 -6.23 -11.85
C VAL A 425 0.12 -6.41 -10.69
N TRP A 426 -0.04 -5.57 -9.67
CA TRP A 426 0.77 -5.60 -8.44
C TRP A 426 -0.12 -5.86 -7.23
N PHE A 427 0.26 -6.82 -6.40
CA PHE A 427 -0.48 -7.20 -5.20
C PHE A 427 -0.70 -6.04 -4.20
N PRO A 428 0.33 -5.26 -3.81
CA PRO A 428 0.19 -4.27 -2.75
C PRO A 428 -0.96 -3.28 -2.95
N VAL A 429 -1.01 -2.63 -4.12
CA VAL A 429 -2.02 -1.60 -4.39
C VAL A 429 -3.39 -2.21 -4.65
N ASN A 430 -3.46 -3.38 -5.29
CA ASN A 430 -4.73 -4.10 -5.46
C ASN A 430 -5.37 -4.46 -4.11
N VAL A 431 -4.57 -4.96 -3.16
CA VAL A 431 -5.05 -5.28 -1.80
C VAL A 431 -5.52 -4.02 -1.07
N LEU A 432 -4.80 -2.91 -1.20
CA LEU A 432 -5.22 -1.62 -0.63
C LEU A 432 -6.53 -1.11 -1.25
N LEU A 433 -6.70 -1.19 -2.57
CA LEU A 433 -7.94 -0.81 -3.24
C LEU A 433 -9.11 -1.70 -2.77
N ALA A 434 -8.92 -3.01 -2.69
CA ALA A 434 -9.93 -3.95 -2.21
C ALA A 434 -10.32 -3.71 -0.73
N ASP A 435 -9.36 -3.39 0.16
CA ASP A 435 -9.65 -2.99 1.55
C ASP A 435 -10.54 -1.73 1.61
N LYS A 436 -10.28 -0.79 0.70
CA LYS A 436 -10.98 0.50 0.69
C LYS A 436 -12.34 0.43 0.04
N LEU A 437 -12.52 -0.39 -0.98
CA LEU A 437 -13.83 -0.75 -1.49
C LEU A 437 -14.71 -1.35 -0.39
N ARG A 438 -14.18 -2.25 0.45
CA ARG A 438 -14.92 -2.77 1.62
C ARG A 438 -15.21 -1.71 2.67
N THR A 439 -14.33 -0.73 2.83
CA THR A 439 -14.58 0.41 3.72
C THR A 439 -15.75 1.26 3.22
N TYR A 440 -15.81 1.52 1.91
CA TYR A 440 -16.98 2.14 1.31
C TYR A 440 -18.22 1.23 1.37
N GLY A 441 -18.05 -0.09 1.19
CA GLY A 441 -19.11 -1.11 1.27
C GLY A 441 -19.80 -1.11 2.63
N ARG A 442 -19.04 -1.14 3.73
CA ARG A 442 -19.58 -1.02 5.10
C ARG A 442 -20.38 0.26 5.34
N TYR A 443 -19.98 1.36 4.69
CA TYR A 443 -20.69 2.64 4.80
C TYR A 443 -21.93 2.73 3.91
N PHE A 444 -21.86 2.35 2.64
CA PHE A 444 -23.01 2.49 1.72
C PHE A 444 -23.97 1.30 1.75
N GLY A 445 -23.49 0.11 2.09
CA GLY A 445 -24.21 -1.15 1.90
C GLY A 445 -24.73 -1.27 0.46
N ASP A 446 -25.94 -1.81 0.33
CA ASP A 446 -26.58 -2.07 -0.96
C ASP A 446 -27.06 -0.79 -1.68
N SER A 447 -26.97 0.39 -1.04
CA SER A 447 -27.42 1.66 -1.64
C SER A 447 -26.46 2.21 -2.70
N PHE A 448 -25.22 1.71 -2.75
CA PHE A 448 -24.22 2.10 -3.74
C PHE A 448 -23.73 0.87 -4.49
N THR A 449 -24.31 0.65 -5.67
CA THR A 449 -23.86 -0.40 -6.60
C THR A 449 -23.13 0.20 -7.79
N ILE A 450 -22.25 -0.59 -8.38
CA ILE A 450 -21.53 -0.31 -9.63
C ILE A 450 -21.67 -1.50 -10.58
N GLU A 451 -21.41 -1.28 -11.86
CA GLU A 451 -21.44 -2.31 -12.88
C GLU A 451 -20.06 -2.95 -12.99
N VAL A 452 -19.95 -4.27 -12.85
CA VAL A 452 -18.67 -4.99 -12.89
C VAL A 452 -18.79 -6.29 -13.70
N PRO A 453 -18.07 -6.42 -14.84
CA PRO A 453 -17.32 -5.35 -15.50
C PRO A 453 -18.20 -4.20 -15.99
N THR A 454 -17.61 -3.03 -16.21
CA THR A 454 -18.32 -1.88 -16.79
C THR A 454 -18.92 -2.25 -18.15
N GLY A 455 -20.20 -1.91 -18.37
CA GLY A 455 -20.95 -2.27 -19.58
C GLY A 455 -21.52 -3.69 -19.62
N SER A 456 -21.36 -4.51 -18.57
CA SER A 456 -21.83 -5.91 -18.55
C SER A 456 -23.30 -6.11 -18.18
N GLY A 457 -23.96 -5.10 -17.62
CA GLY A 457 -25.28 -5.18 -16.98
C GLY A 457 -25.27 -5.81 -15.58
N ASN A 458 -24.13 -6.31 -15.10
CA ASN A 458 -24.02 -6.94 -13.78
C ASN A 458 -23.72 -5.90 -12.69
N TRP A 459 -24.73 -5.59 -11.89
CA TRP A 459 -24.61 -4.61 -10.80
C TRP A 459 -24.25 -5.31 -9.48
N CYS A 460 -23.15 -4.90 -8.88
CA CYS A 460 -22.68 -5.44 -7.62
C CYS A 460 -22.43 -4.34 -6.58
N THR A 461 -22.42 -4.74 -5.31
CA THR A 461 -22.03 -3.89 -4.19
C THR A 461 -20.52 -3.66 -4.19
N LEU A 462 -20.04 -2.69 -3.40
CA LEU A 462 -18.60 -2.44 -3.30
C LEU A 462 -17.82 -3.57 -2.61
N ASP A 463 -18.48 -4.35 -1.73
CA ASP A 463 -17.88 -5.55 -1.15
C ASP A 463 -17.67 -6.63 -2.23
N GLN A 464 -18.69 -6.88 -3.06
CA GLN A 464 -18.60 -7.81 -4.19
C GLN A 464 -17.57 -7.34 -5.24
N ALA A 465 -17.50 -6.04 -5.49
CA ALA A 465 -16.48 -5.47 -6.39
C ALA A 465 -15.06 -5.68 -5.85
N ALA A 466 -14.88 -5.63 -4.52
CA ALA A 466 -13.61 -5.97 -3.90
C ALA A 466 -13.29 -7.47 -4.03
N ASP A 467 -14.30 -8.35 -3.91
CA ASP A 467 -14.14 -9.79 -4.14
C ASP A 467 -13.71 -10.11 -5.58
N VAL A 468 -14.11 -9.31 -6.58
CA VAL A 468 -13.62 -9.44 -7.97
C VAL A 468 -12.11 -9.20 -8.04
N ILE A 469 -11.58 -8.20 -7.33
CA ILE A 469 -10.14 -7.93 -7.29
C ILE A 469 -9.39 -9.08 -6.63
N ASP A 470 -9.83 -9.52 -5.44
CA ASP A 470 -9.17 -10.60 -4.71
C ASP A 470 -9.29 -11.95 -5.44
N GLY A 471 -10.42 -12.19 -6.08
CA GLY A 471 -10.67 -13.35 -6.93
C GLY A 471 -9.70 -13.39 -8.10
N GLY A 472 -9.46 -12.26 -8.76
CA GLY A 472 -8.47 -12.15 -9.83
C GLY A 472 -7.05 -12.43 -9.35
N LEU A 473 -6.65 -11.84 -8.23
CA LEU A 473 -5.33 -12.07 -7.64
C LEU A 473 -5.11 -13.53 -7.23
N THR A 474 -6.11 -14.16 -6.62
CA THR A 474 -6.02 -15.57 -6.20
C THR A 474 -6.08 -16.54 -7.39
N ALA A 475 -6.79 -16.18 -8.46
CA ALA A 475 -6.86 -16.98 -9.68
C ALA A 475 -5.51 -17.15 -10.40
N LEU A 476 -4.55 -16.24 -10.19
CA LEU A 476 -3.18 -16.37 -10.72
C LEU A 476 -2.50 -17.68 -10.32
N PHE A 477 -2.86 -18.23 -9.14
CA PHE A 477 -2.23 -19.42 -8.57
C PHE A 477 -3.12 -20.67 -8.61
N ARG A 478 -4.34 -20.56 -9.15
CA ARG A 478 -5.23 -21.70 -9.33
C ARG A 478 -4.95 -22.36 -10.68
N PRO A 479 -4.73 -23.68 -10.72
CA PRO A 479 -4.55 -24.38 -11.99
C PRO A 479 -5.77 -24.25 -12.91
N VAL A 480 -5.51 -23.87 -14.16
CA VAL A 480 -6.45 -23.91 -15.29
C VAL A 480 -5.84 -24.83 -16.34
N ASP A 481 -6.57 -25.88 -16.72
CA ASP A 481 -6.07 -26.92 -17.64
C ASP A 481 -4.70 -27.52 -17.21
N GLY A 482 -4.50 -27.66 -15.90
CA GLY A 482 -3.29 -28.23 -15.30
C GLY A 482 -2.10 -27.26 -15.16
N ARG A 483 -2.28 -25.97 -15.41
CA ARG A 483 -1.22 -24.94 -15.29
C ARG A 483 -1.73 -23.71 -14.56
N ARG A 484 -0.89 -23.05 -13.77
CA ARG A 484 -1.26 -21.77 -13.17
C ARG A 484 -0.96 -20.63 -14.15
N PRO A 485 -1.82 -19.60 -14.26
CA PRO A 485 -1.51 -18.41 -15.04
C PRO A 485 -0.13 -17.80 -14.68
N SER A 486 0.21 -17.77 -13.39
CA SER A 486 1.49 -17.26 -12.88
C SER A 486 2.73 -17.96 -13.45
N ASP A 487 2.62 -19.22 -13.83
CA ASP A 487 3.76 -20.03 -14.27
C ASP A 487 4.18 -19.66 -15.70
N GLY A 488 3.27 -19.03 -16.47
CA GLY A 488 3.55 -18.51 -17.81
C GLY A 488 4.07 -19.60 -18.75
N LYS A 489 5.19 -19.30 -19.43
CA LYS A 489 5.90 -20.27 -20.30
C LYS A 489 7.16 -20.86 -19.65
N ARG A 490 7.32 -20.75 -18.33
CA ARG A 490 8.50 -21.22 -17.59
C ARG A 490 8.44 -22.73 -17.31
N ILE A 491 9.50 -23.27 -16.70
CA ILE A 491 9.62 -24.70 -16.41
C ILE A 491 8.53 -25.20 -15.46
N GLU A 492 7.99 -24.31 -14.62
CA GLU A 492 6.88 -24.53 -13.68
C GLU A 492 5.56 -24.81 -14.39
N SER A 493 5.42 -24.40 -15.65
CA SER A 493 4.27 -24.76 -16.51
C SER A 493 4.39 -26.16 -17.14
N SER A 494 5.54 -26.82 -16.98
CA SER A 494 5.78 -28.17 -17.52
C SER A 494 5.05 -29.23 -16.68
N PRO A 495 4.74 -30.42 -17.23
CA PRO A 495 4.08 -31.49 -16.47
C PRO A 495 5.03 -32.24 -15.50
N ASP A 496 6.27 -31.77 -15.32
CA ASP A 496 7.21 -32.38 -14.39
C ASP A 496 6.74 -32.08 -12.94
N PRO A 497 6.47 -33.11 -12.12
CA PRO A 497 6.03 -32.93 -10.73
C PRO A 497 7.02 -32.14 -9.86
N LEU A 498 8.31 -32.11 -10.22
CA LEU A 498 9.31 -31.30 -9.51
C LEU A 498 9.00 -29.79 -9.57
N TRP A 499 8.28 -29.35 -10.60
CA TRP A 499 7.98 -27.94 -10.84
C TRP A 499 6.48 -27.64 -10.76
N SER A 500 5.65 -28.46 -11.42
CA SER A 500 4.19 -28.26 -11.48
C SER A 500 3.47 -28.33 -10.13
N ASP A 501 4.07 -28.93 -9.11
CA ASP A 501 3.50 -28.95 -7.76
C ASP A 501 3.76 -27.64 -6.99
N HIS A 502 4.59 -26.72 -7.50
CA HIS A 502 5.09 -25.60 -6.72
C HIS A 502 4.68 -24.26 -7.35
N PRO A 503 3.80 -23.48 -6.70
CA PRO A 503 3.48 -22.14 -7.18
C PRO A 503 4.70 -21.23 -7.08
N THR A 504 4.95 -20.46 -8.13
CA THR A 504 5.99 -19.42 -8.17
C THR A 504 5.37 -18.07 -7.80
N PHE A 505 5.99 -17.37 -6.85
CA PHE A 505 5.50 -16.08 -6.37
C PHE A 505 6.37 -14.97 -6.94
N SER A 506 5.95 -14.41 -8.07
CA SER A 506 6.70 -13.37 -8.77
C SER A 506 6.41 -11.97 -8.21
N GLU A 507 7.29 -11.02 -8.53
CA GLU A 507 7.19 -9.62 -8.09
C GLU A 507 5.91 -8.94 -8.57
N TYR A 508 5.58 -9.13 -9.85
CA TYR A 508 4.37 -8.62 -10.49
C TYR A 508 3.88 -9.58 -11.57
N PHE A 509 2.71 -9.31 -12.14
CA PHE A 509 2.06 -10.22 -13.09
C PHE A 509 1.64 -9.48 -14.35
N ASP A 510 1.84 -10.09 -15.51
CA ASP A 510 1.46 -9.51 -16.79
C ASP A 510 -0.03 -9.16 -16.81
N GLY A 511 -0.36 -7.91 -17.14
CA GLY A 511 -1.72 -7.38 -17.05
C GLY A 511 -2.72 -8.02 -18.01
N ASP A 512 -2.27 -8.70 -19.05
CA ASP A 512 -3.11 -9.34 -20.07
C ASP A 512 -3.13 -10.88 -19.93
N THR A 513 -2.02 -11.49 -19.53
CA THR A 513 -1.83 -12.96 -19.52
C THR A 513 -1.72 -13.57 -18.12
N GLY A 514 -1.38 -12.78 -17.10
CA GLY A 514 -1.17 -13.25 -15.74
C GLY A 514 0.17 -13.95 -15.50
N GLU A 515 1.06 -13.99 -16.50
CA GLU A 515 2.43 -14.53 -16.33
C GLU A 515 3.17 -13.77 -15.23
N GLY A 516 3.79 -14.49 -14.28
CA GLY A 516 4.59 -13.89 -13.23
C GLY A 516 5.94 -13.38 -13.76
N LEU A 517 6.29 -12.15 -13.40
CA LEU A 517 7.45 -11.40 -13.93
C LEU A 517 8.22 -10.71 -12.79
N GLY A 518 9.40 -10.17 -13.12
CA GLY A 518 10.34 -9.65 -12.12
C GLY A 518 10.96 -10.77 -11.29
N ALA A 519 11.32 -10.47 -10.05
CA ALA A 519 11.93 -11.44 -9.15
C ALA A 519 11.03 -12.69 -8.98
N PRO A 520 11.53 -13.92 -9.24
CA PRO A 520 10.68 -15.12 -9.28
C PRO A 520 10.40 -15.73 -7.90
N HIS A 521 11.14 -15.35 -6.85
CA HIS A 521 10.98 -15.84 -5.49
C HIS A 521 10.52 -14.73 -4.54
N GLN A 522 9.74 -13.79 -5.07
CA GLN A 522 9.19 -12.64 -4.38
C GLN A 522 8.01 -13.05 -3.49
N THR A 523 8.22 -14.07 -2.64
CA THR A 523 7.33 -14.45 -1.54
C THR A 523 7.32 -13.42 -0.41
N GLY A 524 7.71 -12.17 -0.69
CA GLY A 524 7.46 -10.99 0.11
C GLY A 524 6.01 -10.54 0.00
N TRP A 525 5.71 -9.46 -0.73
CA TRP A 525 4.33 -8.96 -0.80
C TRP A 525 3.40 -9.91 -1.54
N THR A 526 3.87 -10.76 -2.44
CA THR A 526 2.99 -11.66 -3.20
C THR A 526 2.40 -12.75 -2.30
N ALA A 527 3.02 -13.01 -1.15
CA ALA A 527 2.45 -13.86 -0.10
C ALA A 527 1.17 -13.28 0.54
N LEU A 528 0.79 -12.04 0.23
CA LEU A 528 -0.56 -11.52 0.49
C LEU A 528 -1.65 -12.44 -0.04
N VAL A 529 -1.40 -13.27 -1.07
CA VAL A 529 -2.35 -14.27 -1.55
C VAL A 529 -2.85 -15.19 -0.42
N ALA A 530 -2.00 -15.56 0.55
CA ALA A 530 -2.44 -16.35 1.71
C ALA A 530 -3.40 -15.57 2.62
N HIS A 531 -3.16 -14.26 2.79
CA HIS A 531 -4.07 -13.37 3.52
C HIS A 531 -5.41 -13.19 2.78
N LEU A 532 -5.42 -13.24 1.44
CA LEU A 532 -6.63 -13.13 0.63
C LEU A 532 -7.47 -14.41 0.64
N LEU A 533 -6.83 -15.57 0.69
CA LEU A 533 -7.48 -16.87 0.73
C LEU A 533 -8.10 -17.15 2.11
N ASN A 534 -7.41 -16.82 3.20
CA ASN A 534 -7.97 -16.98 4.54
C ASN A 534 -9.03 -15.91 4.88
N PRO A 535 -9.99 -16.18 5.80
CA PRO A 535 -10.82 -15.15 6.39
C PRO A 535 -9.92 -14.05 6.95
N ARG A 536 -10.07 -12.85 6.40
CA ARG A 536 -9.05 -11.80 6.51
C ARG A 536 -8.83 -11.32 7.93
N LEU A 537 -9.89 -11.38 8.74
CA LEU A 537 -9.94 -10.79 10.07
C LEU A 537 -10.79 -11.68 10.96
N PRO A 538 -10.36 -11.99 12.19
CA PRO A 538 -11.24 -12.60 13.16
C PRO A 538 -12.42 -11.66 13.42
N PRO A 539 -13.61 -12.21 13.71
CA PRO A 539 -14.75 -11.40 14.06
C PRO A 539 -14.44 -10.54 15.28
N ASP A 540 -14.80 -9.27 15.19
CA ASP A 540 -14.46 -8.27 16.20
C ASP A 540 -15.19 -8.62 17.51
N PRO A 541 -14.45 -8.95 18.60
CA PRO A 541 -15.05 -9.37 19.88
C PRO A 541 -16.10 -8.37 20.39
N ARG A 542 -15.92 -7.10 20.03
CA ARG A 542 -16.71 -5.95 20.49
C ARG A 542 -18.04 -5.83 19.75
N THR A 543 -18.14 -6.41 18.55
CA THR A 543 -19.40 -6.53 17.80
C THR A 543 -20.22 -7.75 18.20
N MET A 544 -19.61 -8.67 18.97
CA MET A 544 -20.25 -9.91 19.38
C MET A 544 -20.90 -9.86 20.77
N GLY A 545 -20.84 -8.72 21.48
CA GLY A 545 -21.48 -8.56 22.79
C GLY A 545 -20.81 -9.33 23.94
N TRP A 546 -19.56 -9.76 23.77
CA TRP A 546 -18.75 -10.30 24.85
C TRP A 546 -18.06 -9.12 25.53
N GLY A 547 -18.68 -8.64 26.61
CA GLY A 547 -18.19 -7.53 27.43
C GLY A 547 -16.98 -7.89 28.27
#